data_AF-A0A4Y9AE42-F1
#
_entry.id   AF-A0A4Y9AE42-F1
#
_cell.length_a   1.000
_cell.length_b   1.000
_cell.length_c   1.000
_cell.angle_alpha   90.00
_cell.angle_beta   90.00
_cell.angle_gamma   90.00
#
_symmetry.space_group_name_H-M   'P 1'
#
loop_
_entity.id
_entity.type
_entity.pdbx_description
1 polymer ?
#
loop_
_entity_poly.entity_id
_entity_poly.type
_entity_poly.pdbx_seq_one_letter_code
_entity_poly.pdbx_strand_id
1 'polypeptide(L)'
;MYMFVEDQIKEAIDNGEFDNLPGKGKKLNVRDELPGLSPELNQAFKTLKNAGFVPEEDDRKSGQDMSDKDLMTYATGEEYKDDVRKGKQLDDLVEKKKLHRNLKFPFYRKKIFKKLS
;
A
#
# COMPACT_ATOMS: atom_id res chain seq x y z
N MET A 1 23.60 -2.18 -8.71
CA MET A 1 24.20 -3.17 -9.64
C MET A 1 23.10 -4.15 -10.02
N TYR A 2 22.48 -3.98 -11.19
CA TYR A 2 21.33 -4.79 -11.66
C TYR A 2 21.63 -5.54 -12.97
N MET A 3 22.87 -5.53 -13.48
CA MET A 3 23.21 -6.11 -14.80
C MET A 3 22.79 -7.57 -14.93
N PHE A 4 22.93 -8.39 -13.88
CA PHE A 4 22.49 -9.78 -13.91
C PHE A 4 20.98 -9.95 -14.15
N VAL A 5 20.16 -9.03 -13.63
CA VAL A 5 18.70 -9.05 -13.85
C VAL A 5 18.38 -8.63 -15.29
N GLU A 6 19.06 -7.62 -15.81
CA GLU A 6 18.88 -7.20 -17.21
C GLU A 6 19.28 -8.31 -18.19
N ASP A 7 20.38 -9.00 -17.92
CA ASP A 7 20.85 -10.09 -18.77
C ASP A 7 19.88 -11.29 -18.76
N GLN A 8 19.33 -11.65 -17.60
CA GLN A 8 18.28 -12.67 -17.51
C GLN A 8 17.00 -12.29 -18.27
N ILE A 9 16.56 -11.04 -18.15
CA ILE A 9 15.37 -10.57 -18.85
C ILE A 9 15.58 -10.64 -20.37
N LYS A 10 16.76 -10.24 -20.86
CA LYS A 10 17.09 -10.33 -22.29
C LYS A 10 17.13 -11.77 -22.77
N GLU A 11 17.77 -12.67 -22.03
CA GLU A 11 17.82 -14.09 -22.37
C GLU A 11 16.42 -14.71 -22.44
N ALA A 12 15.54 -14.39 -21.47
CA ALA A 12 14.15 -14.85 -21.48
C ALA A 12 13.33 -14.27 -22.65
N ILE A 13 13.62 -13.03 -23.08
CA ILE A 13 13.03 -12.45 -24.30
C ILE A 13 13.51 -13.20 -25.55
N ASP A 14 14.82 -13.45 -25.68
CA ASP A 14 15.41 -14.14 -26.84
C ASP A 14 14.94 -15.59 -26.93
N ASN A 15 14.72 -16.25 -25.79
CA ASN A 15 14.15 -17.60 -25.69
C ASN A 15 12.63 -17.65 -25.98
N GLY A 16 11.97 -16.49 -26.15
CA GLY A 16 10.55 -16.41 -26.40
C GLY A 16 9.68 -16.78 -25.19
N GLU A 17 10.21 -16.71 -23.96
CA GLU A 17 9.46 -17.08 -22.74
C GLU A 17 8.23 -16.19 -22.53
N PHE A 18 8.25 -14.96 -23.05
CA PHE A 18 7.12 -14.03 -23.03
C PHE A 18 6.12 -14.22 -24.18
N ASP A 19 6.37 -15.12 -25.14
CA ASP A 19 5.54 -15.26 -26.33
C ASP A 19 4.20 -15.96 -26.07
N ASN A 20 4.09 -16.77 -25.04
CA ASN A 20 2.88 -17.53 -24.72
C ASN A 20 2.39 -17.27 -23.30
N LEU A 21 2.52 -16.03 -22.83
CA LEU A 21 2.05 -15.66 -21.50
C LEU A 21 0.55 -15.94 -21.32
N PRO A 22 0.14 -16.43 -20.13
CA PRO A 22 -1.26 -16.61 -19.82
C PRO A 22 -2.01 -15.29 -19.96
N GLY A 23 -3.00 -15.27 -20.85
CA GLY A 23 -3.81 -14.07 -21.13
C GLY A 23 -3.39 -13.30 -22.38
N LYS A 24 -2.32 -13.66 -23.10
CA LYS A 24 -1.94 -13.02 -24.37
C LYS A 24 -3.11 -13.06 -25.37
N GLY A 25 -3.47 -11.88 -25.88
CA GLY A 25 -4.57 -11.70 -26.84
C GLY A 25 -5.99 -11.84 -26.26
N LYS A 26 -6.14 -12.14 -24.97
CA LYS A 26 -7.46 -12.20 -24.31
C LYS A 26 -7.89 -10.80 -23.86
N LYS A 27 -9.20 -10.55 -23.85
CA LYS A 27 -9.77 -9.30 -23.33
C LYS A 27 -9.42 -9.17 -21.84
N LEU A 28 -9.04 -7.96 -21.42
CA LEU A 28 -8.82 -7.66 -20.01
C LEU A 28 -10.11 -7.84 -19.22
N ASN A 29 -10.01 -8.47 -18.04
CA ASN A 29 -11.11 -8.48 -17.09
C ASN A 29 -11.19 -7.10 -16.41
N VAL A 30 -12.18 -6.31 -16.81
CA VAL A 30 -12.47 -4.97 -16.27
C VAL A 30 -13.30 -5.00 -14.99
N ARG A 31 -13.69 -6.19 -14.52
CA ARG A 31 -14.38 -6.31 -13.24
C ARG A 31 -13.44 -5.94 -12.10
N ASP A 32 -14.05 -5.28 -11.13
CA ASP A 32 -13.53 -5.08 -9.78
C ASP A 32 -13.18 -6.44 -9.16
N GLU A 33 -11.97 -6.56 -8.61
CA GLU A 33 -11.53 -7.76 -7.89
C GLU A 33 -12.34 -7.94 -6.62
N LEU A 34 -12.57 -6.82 -5.91
CA LEU A 34 -13.32 -6.77 -4.67
C LEU A 34 -14.46 -5.75 -4.79
N PRO A 35 -15.73 -6.20 -4.81
CA PRO A 35 -16.87 -5.31 -4.82
C PRO A 35 -16.90 -4.41 -3.57
N GLY A 36 -17.15 -3.12 -3.76
CA GLY A 36 -17.30 -2.14 -2.67
C GLY A 36 -16.03 -1.38 -2.29
N LEU A 37 -14.86 -1.69 -2.87
CA LEU A 37 -13.70 -0.80 -2.82
C LEU A 37 -13.87 0.38 -3.78
N SER A 38 -13.21 1.50 -3.48
CA SER A 38 -13.07 2.58 -4.47
C SER A 38 -12.24 2.08 -5.66
N PRO A 39 -12.42 2.66 -6.86
CA PRO A 39 -11.68 2.25 -8.06
C PRO A 39 -10.16 2.24 -7.86
N GLU A 40 -9.63 3.22 -7.14
CA GLU A 40 -8.19 3.36 -6.88
C GLU A 40 -7.66 2.23 -6.01
N LEU A 41 -8.40 1.88 -4.95
CA LEU A 41 -8.00 0.80 -4.05
C LEU A 41 -8.17 -0.57 -4.71
N ASN A 42 -9.17 -0.72 -5.57
CA ASN A 42 -9.35 -1.95 -6.36
C ASN A 42 -8.18 -2.19 -7.31
N GLN A 43 -7.73 -1.14 -7.99
CA GLN A 43 -6.56 -1.20 -8.86
C GLN A 43 -5.28 -1.55 -8.07
N ALA A 44 -5.06 -0.92 -6.92
CA ALA A 44 -3.93 -1.22 -6.05
C ALA A 44 -3.97 -2.68 -5.55
N PHE A 45 -5.12 -3.14 -5.06
CA PHE A 45 -5.31 -4.54 -4.64
C PHE A 45 -5.02 -5.52 -5.78
N LYS A 46 -5.56 -5.27 -6.98
CA LYS A 46 -5.32 -6.09 -8.17
C LYS A 46 -3.84 -6.18 -8.53
N THR A 47 -3.12 -5.07 -8.48
CA THR A 47 -1.67 -5.04 -8.74
C THR A 47 -0.93 -5.88 -7.71
N LEU A 48 -1.24 -5.71 -6.42
CA LEU A 48 -0.59 -6.47 -5.33
C LEU A 48 -0.89 -7.97 -5.41
N LYS A 49 -2.13 -8.34 -5.73
CA LYS A 49 -2.55 -9.74 -5.92
C LYS A 49 -1.81 -10.39 -7.08
N ASN A 50 -1.76 -9.73 -8.24
CA ASN A 50 -1.04 -10.24 -9.41
C ASN A 50 0.47 -10.38 -9.17
N ALA A 51 1.03 -9.56 -8.27
CA ALA A 51 2.43 -9.63 -7.87
C ALA A 51 2.70 -10.66 -6.75
N GLY A 52 1.66 -11.31 -6.21
CA GLY A 52 1.79 -12.32 -5.15
C GLY A 52 2.00 -11.75 -3.73
N PHE A 53 1.66 -10.47 -3.51
CA PHE A 53 1.82 -9.80 -2.21
C PHE A 53 0.57 -9.91 -1.32
N VAL A 54 -0.56 -10.37 -1.86
CA VAL A 54 -1.81 -10.55 -1.10
C VAL A 54 -1.87 -11.98 -0.54
N PRO A 55 -2.06 -12.17 0.78
CA PRO A 55 -2.24 -13.49 1.38
C PRO A 55 -3.50 -14.21 0.88
N GLU A 56 -3.45 -15.53 0.70
CA GLU A 56 -4.59 -16.33 0.19
C GLU A 56 -5.85 -16.25 1.07
N GLU A 57 -5.68 -16.06 2.39
CA GLU A 57 -6.79 -15.90 3.35
C GLU A 57 -7.60 -14.61 3.08
N ASP A 58 -6.96 -13.59 2.53
CA ASP A 58 -7.53 -12.26 2.33
C ASP A 58 -8.11 -12.04 0.93
N ASP A 59 -7.94 -13.00 0.04
CA ASP A 59 -8.50 -13.01 -1.33
C ASP A 59 -10.03 -13.07 -1.36
N ARG A 60 -10.67 -13.40 -0.23
CA ARG A 60 -12.14 -13.54 -0.08
C ARG A 60 -12.80 -12.48 0.79
N LYS A 61 -12.03 -11.51 1.31
CA LYS A 61 -12.60 -10.43 2.13
C LYS A 61 -13.61 -9.61 1.34
N SER A 62 -14.53 -8.93 2.03
CA SER A 62 -15.38 -7.93 1.36
C SER A 62 -14.55 -6.68 1.08
N GLY A 63 -14.87 -5.92 0.03
CA GLY A 63 -14.21 -4.64 -0.21
C GLY A 63 -14.40 -3.63 0.93
N GLN A 64 -15.44 -3.79 1.75
CA GLN A 64 -15.64 -2.97 2.95
C GLN A 64 -14.63 -3.25 4.08
N ASP A 65 -14.02 -4.44 4.08
CA ASP A 65 -13.05 -4.86 5.10
C ASP A 65 -11.61 -4.51 4.70
N MET A 66 -11.40 -3.97 3.49
CA MET A 66 -10.10 -3.68 2.92
C MET A 66 -9.85 -2.17 2.93
N SER A 67 -8.79 -1.73 3.61
CA SER A 67 -8.41 -0.32 3.70
C SER A 67 -7.11 -0.01 2.96
N ASP A 68 -6.83 1.27 2.75
CA ASP A 68 -5.54 1.72 2.19
C ASP A 68 -4.35 1.24 3.04
N LYS A 69 -4.52 1.14 4.36
CA LYS A 69 -3.48 0.68 5.29
C LYS A 69 -3.13 -0.79 5.08
N ASP A 70 -4.12 -1.62 4.76
CA ASP A 70 -3.91 -3.04 4.50
C ASP A 70 -3.12 -3.22 3.20
N LEU A 71 -3.49 -2.49 2.15
CA LEU A 71 -2.76 -2.51 0.87
C LEU A 71 -1.31 -2.03 1.04
N MET A 72 -1.07 -0.99 1.83
CA MET A 72 0.28 -0.50 2.12
C MET A 72 1.09 -1.51 2.95
N THR A 73 0.43 -2.22 3.86
CA THR A 73 1.05 -3.29 4.64
C THR A 73 1.48 -4.44 3.73
N TYR A 74 0.63 -4.85 2.79
CA TYR A 74 1.01 -5.86 1.78
C TYR A 74 2.17 -5.39 0.90
N ALA A 75 2.14 -4.14 0.43
CA ALA A 75 3.17 -3.61 -0.46
C ALA A 75 4.56 -3.52 0.20
N THR A 76 4.60 -3.24 1.51
CA THR A 76 5.86 -3.04 2.25
C THR A 76 6.33 -4.27 3.01
N GLY A 77 5.43 -5.22 3.28
CA GLY A 77 5.70 -6.38 4.12
C GLY A 77 5.81 -6.07 5.62
N GLU A 78 5.62 -4.81 6.01
CA GLU A 78 5.64 -4.35 7.40
C GLU A 78 4.33 -3.63 7.72
N GLU A 79 3.95 -3.60 9.00
CA GLU A 79 2.77 -2.85 9.45
C GLU A 79 2.89 -1.37 9.04
N TYR A 80 2.01 -0.93 8.14
CA TYR A 80 2.07 0.44 7.63
C TYR A 80 1.75 1.46 8.74
N LYS A 81 2.70 2.35 8.99
CA LYS A 81 2.56 3.46 9.94
C LYS A 81 2.40 4.77 9.18
N ASP A 82 1.20 5.34 9.24
CA ASP A 82 0.89 6.65 8.65
C ASP A 82 1.46 7.80 9.51
N ASP A 83 2.77 7.78 9.74
CA ASP A 83 3.47 8.77 10.57
C ASP A 83 3.39 10.18 9.97
N VAL A 84 3.24 10.28 8.65
CA VAL A 84 3.05 11.54 7.93
C VAL A 84 1.72 12.18 8.31
N ARG A 85 0.59 11.44 8.24
CA ARG A 85 -0.71 11.96 8.66
C ARG A 85 -0.73 12.28 10.15
N LYS A 86 -0.13 11.43 11.00
CA LYS A 86 -0.03 11.69 12.45
C LYS A 86 0.77 12.95 12.76
N GLY A 87 1.84 13.21 12.00
CA GLY A 87 2.62 14.44 12.10
C GLY A 87 1.77 15.67 11.84
N LYS A 88 1.04 15.67 10.71
CA LYS A 88 0.14 16.76 10.35
C LYS A 88 -0.96 16.99 11.39
N GLN A 89 -1.60 15.92 11.88
CA GLN A 89 -2.60 16.01 12.95
C GLN A 89 -2.02 16.59 14.25
N LEU A 90 -0.79 16.21 14.60
CA LEU A 90 -0.11 16.76 15.77
C LEU A 90 0.14 18.26 15.60
N ASP A 91 0.63 18.68 14.44
CA ASP A 91 0.93 20.08 14.13
C ASP A 91 -0.34 20.94 14.15
N ASP A 92 -1.41 20.48 13.50
CA ASP A 92 -2.73 21.11 13.55
C ASP A 92 -3.25 21.26 14.99
N LEU A 93 -3.03 20.24 15.83
CA LEU A 93 -3.44 20.24 17.23
C LEU A 93 -2.59 21.21 18.07
N VAL A 94 -1.29 21.29 17.81
CA VAL A 94 -0.37 22.25 18.44
C VAL A 94 -0.76 23.68 18.12
N GLU A 95 -1.15 23.95 16.88
CA GLU A 95 -1.59 25.26 16.44
C GLU A 95 -2.95 25.63 17.05
N LYS A 96 -3.98 24.79 16.86
CA LYS A 96 -5.34 25.03 17.36
C LYS A 96 -5.40 25.21 18.87
N LYS A 97 -4.64 24.42 19.63
CA LYS A 97 -4.61 24.47 21.11
C LYS A 97 -3.49 25.36 21.65
N LYS A 98 -2.71 26.03 20.78
CA LYS A 98 -1.56 26.87 21.14
C LYS A 98 -0.58 26.16 22.09
N LEU A 99 -0.38 24.85 21.91
CA LEU A 99 0.42 24.03 22.82
C LEU A 99 1.90 24.40 22.81
N HIS A 100 2.38 25.06 21.76
CA HIS A 100 3.72 25.65 21.71
C HIS A 100 3.97 26.63 22.88
N ARG A 101 2.91 27.22 23.47
CA ARG A 101 3.01 28.11 24.63
C ARG A 101 3.11 27.36 25.96
N ASN A 102 2.78 26.08 25.99
CA ASN A 102 2.83 25.27 27.20
C ASN A 102 4.24 24.66 27.37
N LEU A 103 4.95 25.09 28.42
CA LEU A 103 6.29 24.60 28.77
C LEU A 103 6.35 23.08 28.98
N LYS A 104 5.22 22.45 29.34
CA LYS A 104 5.16 21.00 29.54
C LYS A 104 4.95 20.22 28.24
N PHE A 105 4.59 20.88 27.13
CA PHE A 105 4.31 20.24 25.83
C PHE A 105 5.39 19.29 25.33
N PRO A 106 6.68 19.65 25.36
CA PRO A 106 7.74 18.76 24.90
C PRO A 106 7.74 17.40 25.62
N PHE A 107 7.38 17.36 26.92
CA PHE A 107 7.37 16.13 27.72
C PHE A 107 6.24 15.17 27.34
N TYR A 108 5.15 15.67 26.78
CA TYR A 108 4.00 14.85 26.37
C TYR A 108 3.80 14.75 24.86
N ARG A 109 4.56 15.49 24.04
CA ARG A 109 4.52 15.45 22.57
C ARG A 109 4.55 14.02 22.03
N LYS A 110 5.51 13.20 22.49
CA LYS A 110 5.67 11.80 22.07
C LYS A 110 4.47 10.92 22.48
N LYS A 111 3.90 11.15 23.67
CA LYS A 111 2.71 10.43 24.15
C LYS A 111 1.46 10.80 23.35
N ILE A 112 1.30 12.08 23.00
CA ILE A 112 0.20 12.54 22.14
C ILE A 112 0.34 11.92 20.75
N PHE A 113 1.53 12.01 20.14
CA PHE A 113 1.78 11.44 18.81
C PHE A 113 1.42 9.94 18.74
N LYS A 114 1.82 9.16 19.75
CA LYS A 114 1.48 7.72 19.81
C LYS A 114 -0.03 7.45 19.93
N LYS A 115 -0.80 8.37 20.49
CA LYS A 115 -2.27 8.25 20.65
C LYS A 115 -3.05 8.76 19.44
N LEU A 116 -2.41 9.44 18.49
CA LEU A 116 -3.04 9.84 17.23
C LEU A 116 -3.20 8.60 16.33
N SER A 117 -4.39 8.48 15.72
CA SER A 117 -4.86 7.32 14.95
C SER A 117 -4.60 7.44 13.45
#